data_AF-A0A075IDC3-F1
#
_entry.id   AF-A0A075IDC3-F1
#
_cell.length_a   1.000
_cell.length_b   1.000
_cell.length_c   1.000
_cell.angle_alpha   90.00
_cell.angle_beta   90.00
_cell.angle_gamma   90.00
#
_symmetry.space_group_name_H-M   'P 1'
#
loop_
_entity.id
_entity.type
_entity.pdbx_description
1 polymer ?
#
loop_
_entity_poly.entity_id
_entity_poly.type
_entity_poly.pdbx_seq_one_letter_code
_entity_poly.pdbx_strand_id
1 'polypeptide(L)'
;NNHVMKDLKSIGYEIYNFDSGWWGTRSLQIADANLCSKNQNMDFHTLHALKQISIFRAFDTFIKDPSSEIFHQERRDRIFCQFDDITKIKQETEKPVFVFMHVMAPHDPYVFGPDGEEVDYKYTFGPTGIAYLDPSEEKTAYLNQLIYLTKILKDVIKNLQENSENQPIIIVQSDTGPSTKFGETMNEMHQVDRMSIFNAYYFPNGKYDLLSDDVTPVNSFRIVFDSHFETNYGLVDDRVFYSTYEKPYELNELLILN
;
A
#
# COMPACT_ATOMS: atom_id res chain seq x y z
N ASN A 1 -17.68 3.81 5.48
CA ASN A 1 -18.64 2.95 4.75
C ASN A 1 -17.92 2.33 3.57
N ASN A 2 -17.57 1.04 3.63
CA ASN A 2 -16.96 0.31 2.50
C ASN A 2 -18.06 -0.56 1.86
N HIS A 3 -18.53 -0.20 0.65
CA HIS A 3 -19.58 -0.94 -0.05
C HIS A 3 -19.07 -2.25 -0.65
N VAL A 4 -17.89 -2.23 -1.27
CA VAL A 4 -17.25 -3.41 -1.88
C VAL A 4 -17.21 -4.59 -0.92
N MET A 5 -16.66 -4.40 0.28
CA MET A 5 -16.55 -5.46 1.28
C MET A 5 -17.94 -5.90 1.80
N LYS A 6 -18.90 -4.98 1.95
CA LYS A 6 -20.26 -5.32 2.39
C LYS A 6 -21.00 -6.17 1.36
N ASP A 7 -20.90 -5.78 0.09
CA ASP A 7 -21.56 -6.46 -1.02
C ASP A 7 -20.98 -7.86 -1.18
N LEU A 8 -19.66 -8.00 -1.14
CA LEU A 8 -18.97 -9.30 -1.17
C LEU A 8 -19.35 -10.19 0.02
N LYS A 9 -19.42 -9.65 1.25
CA LYS A 9 -19.92 -10.42 2.40
C LYS A 9 -21.36 -10.88 2.23
N SER A 10 -22.22 -10.06 1.61
CA SER A 10 -23.62 -10.41 1.41
C SER A 10 -23.82 -11.62 0.49
N ILE A 11 -22.86 -11.87 -0.40
CA ILE A 11 -22.84 -13.03 -1.31
C ILE A 11 -21.90 -14.15 -0.82
N GLY A 12 -21.48 -14.11 0.44
CA GLY A 12 -20.80 -15.22 1.13
C GLY A 12 -19.27 -15.18 1.10
N TYR A 13 -18.64 -14.07 0.68
CA TYR A 13 -17.18 -13.93 0.76
C TYR A 13 -16.72 -13.66 2.19
N GLU A 14 -15.58 -14.23 2.55
CA GLU A 14 -14.81 -13.81 3.73
C GLU A 14 -13.84 -12.70 3.37
N ILE A 15 -13.69 -11.73 4.26
CA ILE A 15 -12.85 -10.56 4.07
C ILE A 15 -11.57 -10.72 4.90
N TYR A 16 -10.43 -10.76 4.22
CA TYR A 16 -9.11 -10.88 4.84
C TYR A 16 -8.36 -9.56 4.67
N ASN A 17 -7.93 -8.97 5.78
CA ASN A 17 -7.10 -7.77 5.80
C ASN A 17 -5.67 -8.12 6.24
N PHE A 18 -4.68 -7.50 5.63
CA PHE A 18 -3.29 -7.57 6.09
C PHE A 18 -2.90 -6.26 6.78
N ASP A 19 -2.30 -6.36 7.96
CA ASP A 19 -1.89 -5.19 8.73
C ASP A 19 -0.76 -4.40 8.03
N SER A 20 -1.15 -3.29 7.42
CA SER A 20 -0.24 -2.35 6.76
C SER A 20 0.72 -1.58 7.67
N GLY A 21 0.43 -1.48 8.97
CA GLY A 21 1.12 -0.57 9.90
C GLY A 21 0.56 0.85 9.93
N TRP A 22 -0.20 1.25 8.92
CA TRP A 22 -0.92 2.52 8.91
C TRP A 22 -2.26 2.40 9.64
N TRP A 23 -2.58 3.37 10.49
CA TRP A 23 -3.72 3.32 11.42
C TRP A 23 -5.08 3.03 10.75
N GLY A 24 -5.29 3.48 9.51
CA GLY A 24 -6.56 3.32 8.79
C GLY A 24 -6.73 1.94 8.14
N THR A 25 -5.65 1.19 7.95
CA THR A 25 -5.64 -0.13 7.28
C THR A 25 -4.93 -1.21 8.09
N ARG A 26 -4.46 -0.90 9.30
CA ARG A 26 -3.87 -1.89 10.22
C ARG A 26 -4.87 -2.95 10.67
N SER A 27 -6.12 -2.55 10.85
CA SER A 27 -7.19 -3.41 11.32
C SER A 27 -8.52 -2.89 10.79
N LEU A 28 -9.23 -3.74 10.05
CA LEU A 28 -10.53 -3.41 9.49
C LEU A 28 -11.61 -4.15 10.29
N GLN A 29 -12.56 -3.40 10.84
CA GLN A 29 -13.66 -3.97 11.62
C GLN A 29 -14.56 -4.90 10.81
N ILE A 30 -14.66 -4.69 9.49
CA ILE A 30 -15.46 -5.54 8.59
C ILE A 30 -14.76 -6.86 8.22
N ALA A 31 -13.44 -6.93 8.40
CA ALA A 31 -12.65 -8.11 8.06
C ALA A 31 -12.97 -9.26 9.02
N ASP A 32 -13.09 -10.47 8.46
CA ASP A 32 -13.24 -11.72 9.21
C ASP A 32 -11.90 -12.11 9.86
N ALA A 33 -10.77 -11.75 9.23
CA ALA A 33 -9.43 -11.90 9.77
C ALA A 33 -8.56 -10.65 9.49
N ASN A 34 -7.80 -10.24 10.49
CA ASN A 34 -6.73 -9.24 10.35
C ASN A 34 -5.39 -9.98 10.55
N LEU A 35 -4.70 -10.25 9.45
CA LEU A 35 -3.43 -10.99 9.39
C LEU A 35 -2.23 -10.06 9.58
N CYS A 36 -1.06 -10.63 9.86
CA CYS A 36 0.21 -9.91 10.08
C CYS A 36 0.18 -8.86 11.20
N SER A 37 -0.81 -8.93 12.09
CA SER A 37 -1.03 -7.95 13.16
C SER A 37 -0.28 -8.27 14.47
N LYS A 38 0.81 -9.02 14.42
CA LYS A 38 1.59 -9.32 15.64
C LYS A 38 2.02 -7.97 16.26
N ASN A 39 1.79 -7.82 17.57
CA ASN A 39 2.05 -6.60 18.36
C ASN A 39 1.07 -5.41 18.22
N GLN A 40 -0.23 -5.63 17.97
CA GLN A 40 -1.24 -4.53 18.03
C GLN A 40 -1.29 -3.76 19.37
N ASN A 41 -0.77 -4.33 20.46
CA ASN A 41 -0.73 -3.71 21.78
C ASN A 41 0.38 -2.65 21.93
N MET A 42 1.32 -2.57 20.98
CA MET A 42 2.40 -1.60 21.01
C MET A 42 2.28 -0.71 19.78
N ASP A 43 1.57 0.41 19.95
CA ASP A 43 1.66 1.51 19.00
C ASP A 43 3.05 2.11 19.11
N PHE A 44 3.97 1.60 18.30
CA PHE A 44 5.33 2.04 18.35
C PHE A 44 5.46 3.52 17.98
N HIS A 45 4.65 4.07 17.06
CA HIS A 45 4.65 5.51 16.80
C HIS A 45 4.32 6.31 18.07
N THR A 46 3.33 5.88 18.83
CA THR A 46 3.03 6.47 20.15
C THR A 46 4.15 6.22 21.15
N LEU A 47 4.74 5.03 21.22
CA LEU A 47 5.86 4.74 22.12
C LEU A 47 7.11 5.57 21.79
N HIS A 48 7.39 5.77 20.51
CA HIS A 48 8.48 6.62 20.04
C HIS A 48 8.16 8.09 20.31
N ALA A 49 6.95 8.57 20.02
CA ALA A 49 6.54 9.92 20.38
C ALA A 49 6.67 10.16 21.90
N LEU A 50 6.19 9.22 22.72
CA LEU A 50 6.33 9.23 24.18
C LEU A 50 7.81 9.23 24.61
N LYS A 51 8.65 8.39 24.00
CA LYS A 51 10.09 8.36 24.24
C LYS A 51 10.73 9.71 23.91
N GLN A 52 10.42 10.29 22.75
CA GLN A 52 10.97 11.56 22.26
C GLN A 52 10.59 12.76 23.14
N ILE A 53 9.40 12.76 23.74
CA ILE A 53 8.97 13.82 24.68
C ILE A 53 9.37 13.53 26.14
N SER A 54 9.95 12.37 26.42
CA SER A 54 10.35 11.95 27.77
C SER A 54 11.85 12.12 28.02
N ILE A 55 12.25 11.98 29.29
CA ILE A 55 13.67 11.94 29.68
C ILE A 55 14.42 10.75 29.06
N PHE A 56 13.72 9.73 28.55
CA PHE A 56 14.35 8.58 27.90
C PHE A 56 15.09 8.94 26.61
N ARG A 57 14.72 10.06 25.96
CA ARG A 57 15.48 10.63 24.83
C ARG A 57 16.94 10.90 25.16
N ALA A 58 17.28 11.20 26.42
CA ALA A 58 18.66 11.45 26.82
C ALA A 58 19.55 10.19 26.68
N PHE A 59 18.97 8.99 26.74
CA PHE A 59 19.71 7.74 26.57
C PHE A 59 20.12 7.47 25.10
N ASP A 60 19.43 8.07 24.13
CA ASP A 60 19.77 7.97 22.70
C ASP A 60 21.10 8.66 22.37
N THR A 61 21.59 9.52 23.27
CA THR A 61 22.90 10.18 23.15
C THR A 61 24.05 9.25 23.58
N PHE A 62 23.76 8.19 24.35
CA PHE A 62 24.75 7.29 24.93
C PHE A 62 24.70 5.86 24.36
N ILE A 63 23.60 5.47 23.71
CA ILE A 63 23.36 4.15 23.12
C ILE A 63 22.79 4.38 21.72
N LYS A 64 23.31 3.68 20.68
CA LYS A 64 22.67 3.64 19.34
C LYS A 64 21.18 3.34 19.55
N ASP A 65 20.29 4.16 18.98
CA ASP A 65 18.86 4.10 19.26
C ASP A 65 18.30 2.69 18.96
N PRO A 66 18.02 1.86 19.98
CA PRO A 66 17.52 0.50 19.76
C PRO A 66 16.11 0.52 19.17
N SER A 67 15.39 1.63 19.33
CA SER A 67 14.03 1.76 18.80
C SER A 67 14.03 1.87 17.29
N SER A 68 14.97 2.60 16.66
CA SER A 68 15.03 2.70 15.19
C SER A 68 15.31 1.34 14.54
N GLU A 69 16.23 0.55 15.11
CA GLU A 69 16.49 -0.82 14.66
C GLU A 69 15.23 -1.71 14.80
N ILE A 70 14.49 -1.59 15.90
CA ILE A 70 13.22 -2.32 16.11
C ILE A 70 12.15 -1.89 15.09
N PHE A 71 11.99 -0.60 14.81
CA PHE A 71 11.05 -0.11 13.80
C PHE A 71 11.39 -0.58 12.39
N HIS A 72 12.69 -0.55 12.05
CA HIS A 72 13.18 -1.02 10.77
C HIS A 72 12.88 -2.51 10.60
N GLN A 73 13.18 -3.33 11.59
CA GLN A 73 12.90 -4.76 11.53
C GLN A 73 11.39 -5.05 11.51
N GLU A 74 10.59 -4.37 12.33
CA GLU A 74 9.13 -4.53 12.37
C GLU A 74 8.52 -4.28 10.99
N ARG A 75 8.96 -3.22 10.30
CA ARG A 75 8.49 -2.92 8.95
C ARG A 75 8.86 -4.01 7.95
N ARG A 76 10.09 -4.54 8.00
CA ARG A 76 10.52 -5.63 7.13
C ARG A 76 9.72 -6.90 7.38
N ASP A 77 9.59 -7.29 8.64
CA ASP A 77 8.84 -8.48 9.07
C ASP A 77 7.38 -8.38 8.63
N ARG A 78 6.78 -7.20 8.75
CA ARG A 78 5.42 -6.92 8.29
C ARG A 78 5.30 -7.10 6.78
N ILE A 79 6.17 -6.46 5.99
CA ILE A 79 6.15 -6.60 4.53
C ILE A 79 6.34 -8.07 4.14
N PHE A 80 7.30 -8.78 4.73
CA PHE A 80 7.49 -10.21 4.46
C PHE A 80 6.28 -11.04 4.82
N CYS A 81 5.67 -10.81 5.98
CA CYS A 81 4.43 -11.49 6.36
C CYS A 81 3.33 -11.27 5.31
N GLN A 82 3.16 -10.06 4.79
CA GLN A 82 2.16 -9.76 3.76
C GLN A 82 2.38 -10.58 2.48
N PHE A 83 3.61 -10.56 1.95
CA PHE A 83 3.95 -11.27 0.71
C PHE A 83 3.97 -12.81 0.90
N ASP A 84 4.35 -13.31 2.07
CA ASP A 84 4.39 -14.75 2.34
C ASP A 84 2.98 -15.32 2.60
N ASP A 85 2.20 -14.69 3.48
CA ASP A 85 0.94 -15.28 3.95
C ASP A 85 -0.20 -15.10 2.93
N ILE A 86 -0.13 -14.12 2.03
CA ILE A 86 -1.13 -14.01 0.93
C ILE A 86 -1.17 -15.28 0.06
N THR A 87 -0.02 -15.95 -0.12
CA THR A 87 0.07 -17.21 -0.89
C THR A 87 -0.59 -18.40 -0.18
N LYS A 88 -0.88 -18.27 1.12
CA LYS A 88 -1.42 -19.36 1.96
C LYS A 88 -2.91 -19.21 2.25
N ILE A 89 -3.55 -18.10 1.86
CA ILE A 89 -4.96 -17.80 2.22
C ILE A 89 -5.92 -18.93 1.88
N LYS A 90 -5.72 -19.61 0.74
CA LYS A 90 -6.58 -20.73 0.33
C LYS A 90 -6.47 -21.97 1.22
N GLN A 91 -5.43 -22.08 2.04
CA GLN A 91 -5.27 -23.15 3.02
C GLN A 91 -6.09 -22.86 4.30
N GLU A 92 -6.49 -21.60 4.51
CA GLU A 92 -7.22 -21.16 5.71
C GLU A 92 -8.75 -21.34 5.58
N THR A 93 -9.28 -21.36 4.35
CA THR A 93 -10.73 -21.41 4.11
C THR A 93 -11.09 -21.94 2.72
N GLU A 94 -12.19 -22.69 2.66
CA GLU A 94 -12.81 -23.17 1.42
C GLU A 94 -13.79 -22.14 0.82
N LYS A 95 -14.12 -21.07 1.55
CA LYS A 95 -15.04 -20.03 1.07
C LYS A 95 -14.36 -19.12 0.04
N PRO A 96 -15.14 -18.43 -0.81
CA PRO A 96 -14.58 -17.34 -1.61
C PRO A 96 -14.03 -16.24 -0.68
N VAL A 97 -12.89 -15.68 -1.05
CA VAL A 97 -12.17 -14.70 -0.23
C VAL A 97 -11.98 -13.41 -1.01
N PHE A 98 -12.15 -12.28 -0.33
CA PHE A 98 -11.68 -10.99 -0.78
C PHE A 98 -10.54 -10.54 0.13
N VAL A 99 -9.40 -10.25 -0.49
CA VAL A 99 -8.18 -9.90 0.21
C VAL A 99 -7.89 -8.43 -0.02
N PHE A 100 -7.76 -7.68 1.07
CA PHE A 100 -7.24 -6.32 1.05
C PHE A 100 -5.85 -6.31 1.70
N MET A 101 -4.83 -6.10 0.88
CA MET A 101 -3.43 -6.06 1.29
C MET A 101 -2.86 -4.68 0.96
N HIS A 102 -2.78 -3.81 1.96
CA HIS A 102 -2.15 -2.50 1.83
C HIS A 102 -0.68 -2.58 2.27
N VAL A 103 0.24 -2.46 1.32
CA VAL A 103 1.69 -2.50 1.58
C VAL A 103 2.20 -1.06 1.65
N MET A 104 2.74 -0.66 2.81
CA MET A 104 3.28 0.70 3.02
C MET A 104 4.67 0.90 2.36
N ALA A 105 4.88 0.33 1.18
CA ALA A 105 6.13 0.39 0.44
C ALA A 105 5.82 0.54 -1.06
N PRO A 106 6.60 1.31 -1.84
CA PRO A 106 7.98 1.74 -1.58
C PRO A 106 8.14 3.07 -0.81
N HIS A 107 7.13 3.56 -0.09
CA HIS A 107 7.25 4.71 0.83
C HIS A 107 8.49 4.58 1.75
N ASP A 108 8.95 5.68 2.34
CA ASP A 108 9.95 5.66 3.41
C ASP A 108 9.35 5.18 4.76
N PRO A 109 10.19 4.78 5.74
CA PRO A 109 11.59 4.37 5.62
C PRO A 109 11.86 3.30 4.55
N TYR A 110 13.00 3.42 3.89
CA TYR A 110 13.54 2.38 3.01
C TYR A 110 14.26 1.32 3.85
N VAL A 111 13.84 0.07 3.72
CA VAL A 111 14.33 -1.05 4.55
C VAL A 111 14.87 -2.21 3.74
N PHE A 112 14.83 -2.10 2.41
CA PHE A 112 15.37 -3.10 1.47
C PHE A 112 16.33 -2.46 0.47
N GLY A 113 17.49 -3.08 0.29
CA GLY A 113 18.30 -2.90 -0.91
C GLY A 113 17.71 -3.66 -2.10
N PRO A 114 18.33 -3.57 -3.29
CA PRO A 114 17.77 -4.13 -4.53
C PRO A 114 17.65 -5.67 -4.51
N ASP A 115 18.41 -6.37 -3.67
CA ASP A 115 18.35 -7.83 -3.52
C ASP A 115 17.60 -8.29 -2.27
N GLY A 116 17.05 -7.35 -1.50
CA GLY A 116 16.32 -7.59 -0.26
C GLY A 116 17.19 -7.59 0.99
N GLU A 117 18.47 -7.28 0.86
CA GLU A 117 19.35 -7.06 1.99
C GLU A 117 18.85 -5.92 2.88
N GLU A 118 19.18 -6.00 4.16
CA GLU A 118 18.84 -4.96 5.11
C GLU A 118 19.62 -3.68 4.80
N VAL A 119 18.90 -2.57 4.76
CA VAL A 119 19.50 -1.24 4.67
C VAL A 119 18.98 -0.39 5.82
N ASP A 120 19.90 0.39 6.39
CA ASP A 120 19.62 1.34 7.45
C ASP A 120 20.11 2.72 7.00
N TYR A 121 19.16 3.53 6.55
CA TYR A 121 19.40 4.92 6.19
C TYR A 121 19.25 5.78 7.44
N LYS A 122 20.35 6.42 7.86
CA LYS A 122 20.56 7.09 9.16
C LYS A 122 19.53 8.17 9.59
N TYR A 123 18.49 8.47 8.82
CA TYR A 123 17.64 9.64 9.06
C TYR A 123 16.14 9.42 8.93
N THR A 124 15.65 8.19 8.85
CA THR A 124 14.22 7.94 8.70
C THR A 124 13.39 8.16 9.96
N PHE A 125 14.01 8.26 11.14
CA PHE A 125 13.30 8.52 12.40
C PHE A 125 14.11 9.40 13.36
N GLY A 126 13.90 10.72 13.30
CA GLY A 126 14.57 11.68 14.19
C GLY A 126 13.70 12.86 14.62
N PRO A 127 14.05 13.56 15.72
CA PRO A 127 13.12 14.33 16.57
C PRO A 127 12.70 15.71 16.04
N THR A 128 13.08 16.05 14.81
CA THR A 128 12.75 17.33 14.16
C THR A 128 11.88 17.16 12.91
N GLY A 129 11.45 15.94 12.57
CA GLY A 129 10.44 15.70 11.52
C GLY A 129 10.85 16.13 10.11
N ILE A 130 12.15 16.36 9.86
CA ILE A 130 12.69 16.63 8.54
C ILE A 130 13.70 15.51 8.26
N ALA A 131 13.17 14.37 7.86
CA ALA A 131 13.95 13.31 7.24
C ALA A 131 14.06 13.66 5.75
N TYR A 132 15.15 14.30 5.35
CA TYR A 132 15.53 14.29 3.95
C TYR A 132 16.90 13.65 3.87
N LEU A 133 16.89 12.41 3.36
CA LEU A 133 18.04 11.93 2.62
C LEU A 133 18.40 12.99 1.57
N ASP A 134 19.68 13.07 1.19
CA ASP A 134 20.01 13.84 0.00
C ASP A 134 19.09 13.37 -1.15
N PRO A 135 18.49 14.27 -1.96
CA PRO A 135 17.56 13.88 -3.02
C PRO A 135 18.07 12.75 -3.94
N SER A 136 19.38 12.67 -4.17
CA SER A 136 19.99 11.60 -4.96
C SER A 136 20.06 10.26 -4.21
N GLU A 137 20.29 10.31 -2.89
CA GLU A 137 20.28 9.15 -2.00
C GLU A 137 18.85 8.64 -1.79
N GLU A 138 17.87 9.53 -1.59
CA GLU A 138 16.44 9.20 -1.49
C GLU A 138 15.96 8.49 -2.74
N LYS A 139 16.28 9.04 -3.92
CA LYS A 139 15.95 8.42 -5.20
C LYS A 139 16.57 7.03 -5.33
N THR A 140 17.83 6.86 -4.91
CA THR A 140 18.51 5.57 -4.96
C THR A 140 17.87 4.56 -4.02
N ALA A 141 17.56 4.97 -2.79
CA ALA A 141 16.90 4.15 -1.78
C ALA A 141 15.49 3.71 -2.23
N TYR A 142 14.71 4.64 -2.78
CA TYR A 142 13.40 4.37 -3.38
C TYR A 142 13.50 3.34 -4.52
N LEU A 143 14.42 3.54 -5.46
CA LEU A 143 14.59 2.64 -6.61
C LEU A 143 15.01 1.24 -6.17
N ASN A 144 15.95 1.13 -5.24
CA ASN A 144 16.41 -0.15 -4.70
C ASN A 144 15.25 -0.93 -4.04
N GLN A 145 14.50 -0.26 -3.17
CA GLN A 145 13.35 -0.88 -2.53
C GLN A 145 12.27 -1.26 -3.55
N LEU A 146 11.99 -0.41 -4.55
CA LEU A 146 11.04 -0.71 -5.62
C LEU A 146 11.46 -1.93 -6.45
N ILE A 147 12.76 -2.06 -6.79
CA ILE A 147 13.31 -3.21 -7.53
C ILE A 147 13.02 -4.51 -6.77
N TYR A 148 13.32 -4.53 -5.47
CA TYR A 148 13.11 -5.71 -4.65
C TYR A 148 11.62 -6.06 -4.48
N LEU A 149 10.79 -5.07 -4.17
CA LEU A 149 9.34 -5.27 -4.02
C LEU A 149 8.70 -5.77 -5.32
N THR A 150 9.14 -5.25 -6.47
CA THR A 150 8.67 -5.71 -7.77
C THR A 150 9.03 -7.18 -8.01
N LYS A 151 10.22 -7.61 -7.59
CA LYS A 151 10.67 -9.01 -7.68
C LYS A 151 9.77 -9.94 -6.87
N ILE A 152 9.58 -9.65 -5.58
CA ILE A 152 8.75 -10.51 -4.70
C ILE A 152 7.26 -10.46 -5.08
N LEU A 153 6.76 -9.32 -5.57
CA LEU A 153 5.38 -9.21 -6.06
C LEU A 153 5.14 -10.11 -7.27
N LYS A 154 6.09 -10.16 -8.22
CA LYS A 154 6.00 -11.07 -9.37
C LYS A 154 5.94 -12.53 -8.95
N ASP A 155 6.76 -12.92 -7.97
CA ASP A 155 6.78 -14.28 -7.45
C ASP A 155 5.45 -14.62 -6.74
N VAL A 156 4.88 -13.70 -5.96
CA VAL A 156 3.56 -13.85 -5.34
C VAL A 156 2.46 -13.97 -6.39
N ILE A 157 2.41 -13.09 -7.40
CA ILE A 157 1.39 -13.15 -8.45
C ILE A 157 1.47 -14.49 -9.20
N LYS A 158 2.69 -14.94 -9.53
CA LYS A 158 2.90 -16.25 -10.15
C LYS A 158 2.36 -17.38 -9.27
N ASN A 159 2.66 -17.35 -7.97
CA ASN A 159 2.18 -18.35 -7.02
C ASN A 159 0.64 -18.37 -6.94
N LEU A 160 0.01 -17.19 -6.87
CA LEU A 160 -1.45 -17.06 -6.83
C LEU A 160 -2.13 -17.57 -8.11
N GLN A 161 -1.46 -17.49 -9.26
CA GLN A 161 -1.95 -18.00 -10.54
C GLN A 161 -1.75 -19.51 -10.71
N GLU A 162 -0.65 -20.08 -10.19
CA GLU A 162 -0.30 -21.50 -10.35
C GLU A 162 -0.97 -22.41 -9.31
N ASN A 163 -1.20 -21.92 -8.09
CA ASN A 163 -1.69 -22.73 -6.96
C ASN A 163 -3.20 -22.65 -6.74
N SER A 164 -3.98 -22.29 -7.75
CA SER A 164 -5.43 -22.22 -7.61
C SER A 164 -6.16 -22.85 -8.79
N GLU A 165 -7.00 -23.85 -8.50
CA GLU A 165 -7.99 -24.37 -9.46
C GLU A 165 -8.95 -23.25 -9.90
N ASN A 166 -9.16 -22.24 -9.05
CA ASN A 166 -9.93 -21.03 -9.33
C ASN A 166 -9.02 -19.80 -9.24
N GLN A 167 -8.34 -19.49 -10.34
CA GLN A 167 -7.44 -18.33 -10.42
C GLN A 167 -8.14 -17.04 -9.94
N PRO A 168 -7.50 -16.23 -9.08
CA PRO A 168 -8.13 -15.04 -8.51
C PRO A 168 -8.17 -13.89 -9.52
N ILE A 169 -9.12 -12.97 -9.31
CA ILE A 169 -9.02 -11.60 -9.83
C ILE A 169 -7.92 -10.90 -9.03
N ILE A 170 -6.93 -10.33 -9.72
CA ILE A 170 -5.83 -9.60 -9.07
C ILE A 170 -5.88 -8.15 -9.55
N ILE A 171 -5.88 -7.22 -8.59
CA ILE A 171 -5.71 -5.80 -8.83
C ILE A 171 -4.47 -5.36 -8.07
N VAL A 172 -3.52 -4.77 -8.76
CA VAL A 172 -2.35 -4.11 -8.14
C VAL A 172 -2.47 -2.63 -8.45
N GLN A 173 -2.63 -1.83 -7.40
CA GLN A 173 -2.89 -0.40 -7.52
C GLN A 173 -2.03 0.37 -6.52
N SER A 174 -1.34 1.41 -7.00
CA SER A 174 -0.69 2.40 -6.15
C SER A 174 -1.74 3.36 -5.59
N ASP A 175 -1.59 3.77 -4.33
CA ASP A 175 -2.43 4.81 -3.72
C ASP A 175 -2.11 6.20 -4.27
N THR A 176 -0.83 6.42 -4.61
CA THR A 176 -0.31 7.64 -5.23
C THR A 176 0.83 7.31 -6.20
N GLY A 177 1.02 8.16 -7.20
CA GLY A 177 2.22 8.18 -8.03
C GLY A 177 3.42 8.79 -7.29
N PRO A 178 4.64 8.66 -7.84
CA PRO A 178 5.87 9.11 -7.21
C PRO A 178 5.94 10.64 -7.16
N SER A 179 6.51 11.20 -6.09
CA SER A 179 6.89 12.61 -6.07
C SER A 179 8.21 12.77 -6.84
N THR A 180 8.15 13.02 -8.16
CA THR A 180 9.38 13.05 -9.01
C THR A 180 10.30 14.24 -8.71
N LYS A 181 9.78 15.26 -8.00
CA LYS A 181 10.51 16.44 -7.56
C LYS A 181 10.82 16.35 -6.07
N PHE A 182 11.91 15.66 -5.73
CA PHE A 182 12.51 15.73 -4.40
C PHE A 182 13.03 17.17 -4.18
N GLY A 183 12.23 18.02 -3.53
CA GLY A 183 12.64 19.36 -3.10
C GLY A 183 12.23 20.58 -3.95
N GLU A 184 11.32 20.47 -4.93
CA GLU A 184 10.79 21.63 -5.67
C GLU A 184 9.29 21.87 -5.44
N THR A 185 8.88 23.14 -5.57
CA THR A 185 7.53 23.68 -5.33
C THR A 185 6.41 22.94 -6.07
N MET A 186 5.28 22.78 -5.37
CA MET A 186 3.98 22.31 -5.87
C MET A 186 3.59 23.05 -7.16
N ASN A 187 3.74 22.40 -8.30
CA ASN A 187 3.24 22.88 -9.59
C ASN A 187 2.34 21.81 -10.22
N GLU A 188 1.64 22.16 -11.30
CA GLU A 188 0.70 21.26 -11.99
C GLU A 188 1.34 19.90 -12.37
N MET A 189 2.61 19.90 -12.79
CA MET A 189 3.36 18.67 -13.07
C MET A 189 3.51 17.77 -11.84
N HIS A 190 3.77 18.33 -10.66
CA HIS A 190 3.85 17.55 -9.42
C HIS A 190 2.50 16.89 -9.08
N GLN A 191 1.39 17.58 -9.36
CA GLN A 191 0.05 17.01 -9.17
C GLN A 191 -0.21 15.86 -10.13
N VAL A 192 0.17 16.02 -11.41
CA VAL A 192 0.09 14.95 -12.41
C VAL A 192 0.91 13.74 -11.98
N ASP A 193 2.15 13.94 -11.55
CA ASP A 193 3.03 12.85 -11.08
C ASP A 193 2.41 12.08 -9.90
N ARG A 194 1.85 12.79 -8.93
CA ARG A 194 1.17 12.19 -7.76
C ARG A 194 -0.10 11.44 -8.14
N MET A 195 -0.77 11.81 -9.23
CA MET A 195 -1.96 11.10 -9.73
C MET A 195 -1.61 9.97 -10.71
N SER A 196 -0.38 9.94 -11.22
CA SER A 196 0.11 8.94 -12.16
C SER A 196 0.48 7.64 -11.44
N ILE A 197 -0.53 6.86 -11.11
CA ILE A 197 -0.40 5.61 -10.36
C ILE A 197 -0.08 4.42 -11.25
N PHE A 198 0.59 3.41 -10.68
CA PHE A 198 0.55 2.06 -11.25
C PHE A 198 -0.83 1.44 -10.99
N ASN A 199 -1.48 0.92 -12.02
CA ASN A 199 -2.80 0.31 -11.93
C ASN A 199 -2.87 -0.87 -12.92
N ALA A 200 -2.92 -2.10 -12.41
CA ALA A 200 -2.89 -3.31 -13.21
C ALA A 200 -3.96 -4.31 -12.78
N TYR A 201 -4.57 -4.98 -13.77
CA TYR A 201 -5.67 -5.92 -13.59
C TYR A 201 -5.31 -7.26 -14.21
N TYR A 202 -5.71 -8.32 -13.54
CA TYR A 202 -5.72 -9.67 -14.10
C TYR A 202 -7.07 -10.31 -13.85
N PHE A 203 -7.75 -10.64 -14.94
CA PHE A 203 -9.02 -11.36 -14.94
C PHE A 203 -8.80 -12.76 -15.53
N PRO A 204 -9.03 -13.83 -14.75
CA PRO A 204 -8.69 -15.20 -15.15
C PRO A 204 -9.50 -15.67 -16.37
N ASN A 205 -10.69 -15.11 -16.58
CA ASN A 205 -11.56 -15.42 -17.71
C ASN A 205 -11.30 -14.54 -18.95
N GLY A 206 -10.33 -13.62 -18.89
CA GLY A 206 -9.98 -12.72 -19.99
C GLY A 206 -11.04 -11.66 -20.34
N LYS A 207 -12.04 -11.43 -19.48
CA LYS A 207 -13.13 -10.46 -19.74
C LYS A 207 -12.69 -9.01 -19.51
N TYR A 208 -11.85 -8.49 -20.40
CA TYR A 208 -11.29 -7.15 -20.30
C TYR A 208 -12.10 -6.07 -21.05
N ASP A 209 -13.29 -6.40 -21.57
CA ASP A 209 -14.07 -5.52 -22.46
C ASP A 209 -14.45 -4.15 -21.85
N LEU A 210 -14.52 -4.07 -20.52
CA LEU A 210 -14.83 -2.83 -19.79
C LEU A 210 -13.57 -2.05 -19.34
N LEU A 211 -12.37 -2.61 -19.51
CA LEU A 211 -11.12 -1.90 -19.23
C LEU A 211 -10.71 -1.07 -20.43
N SER A 212 -10.15 0.10 -20.15
CA SER A 212 -9.47 0.96 -21.12
C SER A 212 -8.07 1.28 -20.60
N ASP A 213 -7.20 1.74 -21.49
CA ASP A 213 -5.85 2.17 -21.11
C ASP A 213 -5.86 3.38 -20.14
N ASP A 214 -6.98 4.12 -20.12
CA ASP A 214 -7.16 5.37 -19.37
C ASP A 214 -8.01 5.18 -18.10
N VAL A 215 -8.28 3.94 -17.71
CA VAL A 215 -9.16 3.62 -16.59
C VAL A 215 -8.61 4.15 -15.27
N THR A 216 -9.45 4.89 -14.54
CA THR A 216 -9.12 5.40 -13.21
C THR A 216 -9.66 4.47 -12.12
N PRO A 217 -9.10 4.51 -10.90
CA PRO A 217 -9.57 3.70 -9.77
C PRO A 217 -11.06 3.86 -9.41
N VAL A 218 -11.72 4.92 -9.88
CA VAL A 218 -13.16 5.13 -9.65
C VAL A 218 -14.00 3.99 -10.25
N ASN A 219 -13.50 3.36 -11.30
CA ASN A 219 -14.17 2.31 -12.05
C ASN A 219 -13.67 0.90 -11.71
N SER A 220 -12.61 0.72 -10.91
CA SER A 220 -12.01 -0.61 -10.64
C SER A 220 -13.03 -1.67 -10.20
N PHE A 221 -13.81 -1.37 -9.16
CA PHE A 221 -14.80 -2.32 -8.64
C PHE A 221 -16.11 -2.32 -9.42
N ARG A 222 -16.45 -1.25 -10.14
CA ARG A 222 -17.58 -1.23 -11.07
C ARG A 222 -17.34 -2.24 -12.18
N ILE A 223 -16.15 -2.20 -12.77
CA ILE A 223 -15.69 -3.12 -13.80
C ILE A 223 -15.71 -4.55 -13.27
N VAL A 224 -15.10 -4.82 -12.11
CA VAL A 224 -15.10 -6.17 -11.52
C VAL A 224 -16.51 -6.70 -11.29
N PHE A 225 -17.38 -5.91 -10.67
CA PHE A 225 -18.73 -6.34 -10.36
C PHE A 225 -19.58 -6.56 -11.61
N ASP A 226 -19.54 -5.64 -12.58
CA ASP A 226 -20.34 -5.79 -13.80
C ASP A 226 -19.83 -6.95 -14.68
N SER A 227 -18.51 -7.19 -14.72
CA SER A 227 -17.93 -8.27 -15.56
C SER A 227 -17.96 -9.68 -14.94
N HIS A 228 -17.96 -9.78 -13.61
CA HIS A 228 -17.82 -11.07 -12.90
C HIS A 228 -19.00 -11.43 -11.98
N PHE A 229 -19.84 -10.45 -11.60
CA PHE A 229 -20.96 -10.64 -10.67
C PHE A 229 -22.31 -10.26 -11.28
N GLU A 230 -22.34 -9.97 -12.60
CA GLU A 230 -23.55 -9.62 -13.36
C GLU A 230 -24.35 -8.46 -12.73
N THR A 231 -23.63 -7.53 -12.09
CA THR A 231 -24.24 -6.29 -11.60
C THR A 231 -24.45 -5.29 -12.74
N ASN A 232 -25.11 -4.18 -12.43
CA ASN A 232 -25.37 -3.09 -13.38
C ASN A 232 -25.01 -1.74 -12.73
N TYR A 233 -23.79 -1.63 -12.21
CA TYR A 233 -23.32 -0.38 -11.62
C TYR A 233 -23.04 0.68 -12.68
N GLY A 234 -22.62 0.27 -13.87
CA GLY A 234 -22.23 1.15 -14.97
C GLY A 234 -20.91 1.86 -14.68
N LEU A 235 -20.19 2.21 -15.74
CA LEU A 235 -19.00 3.07 -15.64
C LEU A 235 -19.40 4.52 -15.37
N VAL A 236 -18.53 5.24 -14.67
CA VAL A 236 -18.62 6.70 -14.52
C VAL A 236 -17.43 7.36 -15.20
N ASP A 237 -17.51 8.67 -15.41
CA ASP A 237 -16.42 9.41 -16.03
C ASP A 237 -15.11 9.26 -15.24
N ASP A 238 -14.03 8.92 -15.94
CA ASP A 238 -12.67 8.79 -15.43
C ASP A 238 -12.04 10.16 -15.13
N ARG A 239 -12.56 10.83 -14.09
CA ARG A 239 -12.18 12.18 -13.69
C ARG A 239 -11.21 12.15 -12.51
N VAL A 240 -10.15 12.95 -12.61
CA VAL A 240 -9.12 13.07 -11.59
C VAL A 240 -9.22 14.43 -10.92
N PHE A 241 -9.22 14.44 -9.58
CA PHE A 241 -9.31 15.68 -8.79
C PHE A 241 -8.16 15.77 -7.80
N TYR A 242 -7.68 16.98 -7.55
CA TYR A 242 -6.73 17.27 -6.49
C TYR A 242 -7.27 18.32 -5.52
N SER A 243 -6.73 18.29 -4.30
CA SER A 243 -6.90 19.34 -3.30
C SER A 243 -5.59 19.55 -2.55
N THR A 244 -5.48 20.68 -1.84
CA THR A 244 -4.35 20.98 -0.97
C THR A 244 -4.67 20.61 0.48
N TYR A 245 -3.65 20.44 1.32
CA TYR A 245 -3.86 20.16 2.74
C TYR A 245 -4.56 21.32 3.47
N GLU A 246 -4.34 22.55 3.03
CA GLU A 246 -4.98 23.75 3.56
C GLU A 246 -6.47 23.84 3.19
N LYS A 247 -6.84 23.25 2.05
CA LYS A 247 -8.21 23.25 1.52
C LYS A 247 -8.64 21.86 1.01
N PRO A 248 -8.80 20.87 1.90
CA PRO A 248 -9.02 19.47 1.52
C PRO A 248 -10.37 19.18 0.83
N TYR A 249 -11.28 20.16 0.81
CA TYR A 249 -12.59 20.05 0.18
C TYR A 249 -12.74 20.93 -1.07
N GLU A 250 -11.70 21.69 -1.45
CA GLU A 250 -11.67 22.44 -2.71
C GLU A 250 -11.07 21.55 -3.79
N LEU A 251 -11.93 20.73 -4.41
CA LEU A 251 -11.55 19.79 -5.45
C LEU A 251 -11.40 20.50 -6.80
N ASN A 252 -10.20 20.45 -7.35
CA ASN A 252 -9.88 20.98 -8.66
C ASN A 252 -9.65 19.81 -9.62
N GLU A 253 -10.30 19.83 -10.77
CA GLU A 253 -10.13 18.79 -11.78
C GLU A 253 -8.78 18.93 -12.48
N LEU A 254 -8.07 17.82 -12.65
CA LEU A 254 -6.85 17.73 -13.45
C LEU A 254 -7.18 17.14 -14.82
N LEU A 255 -6.77 17.86 -15.86
CA LEU A 255 -6.85 17.36 -17.23
C LEU A 255 -5.52 16.68 -17.56
N ILE A 256 -5.49 15.35 -17.41
CA ILE A 256 -4.35 14.54 -17.84
C ILE A 256 -4.56 14.23 -19.32
N LEU A 257 -3.82 14.92 -20.20
CA LEU A 257 -3.81 14.64 -21.62
C LEU A 257 -2.82 13.51 -21.88
N ASN A 258 -3.30 12.41 -22.47
CA ASN A 258 -2.46 11.31 -22.96
C ASN A 258 -1.67 11.67 -24.21
#